data_AF-A0A6C0DS75-F1
#
_entry.id   AF-A0A6C0DS75-F1
#
_cell.length_a   1.000
_cell.length_b   1.000
_cell.length_c   1.000
_cell.angle_alpha   90.00
_cell.angle_beta   90.00
_cell.angle_gamma   90.00
#
_symmetry.space_group_name_H-M   'P 1'
#
loop_
_entity.id
_entity.type
_entity.pdbx_description
1 polymer ?
#
loop_
_entity_poly.entity_id
_entity_poly.type
_entity_poly.pdbx_seq_one_letter_code
_entity_poly.pdbx_strand_id
1 'polypeptide(L)'
;MMMTEENMDAQTVISDITEITSNSDGDEAFYRNKLAINVTFETELNKLNHDYLKEKCRQNGISISKLKKPELILALINGFDALWGVLKEKKMDELRAICKDLNLKGIAGVKKEGLILMIMAQNASCKSAVFVYQSETPLSNIVEKRRVHEDLEKQKAEAERFEAERFEAERLEALRLEELEKQRLEAERLEAERVEALRLAELEKQRQEADSKQSKPLDGEKRKKQSIPKSVKTHVWDLYIGSHINEHRCICCKKTLIKVTYFDVGHVIAEKNGGTLEISNLRPICSVCNYSMGTENMVDFVKKYGYYIG
;
A
#
# COMPACT_ATOMS: atom_id res chain seq x y z
N MET A 1 -16.37 1.22 -21.17
CA MET A 1 -15.63 0.48 -22.19
C MET A 1 -14.30 0.12 -21.55
N MET A 2 -14.18 -1.14 -21.14
CA MET A 2 -13.01 -1.70 -20.44
C MET A 2 -11.84 -1.80 -21.43
N MET A 3 -10.63 -1.42 -21.01
CA MET A 3 -9.39 -2.03 -21.47
C MET A 3 -8.40 -2.03 -20.30
N THR A 4 -8.07 -3.23 -19.84
CA THR A 4 -7.01 -3.52 -18.86
C THR A 4 -5.90 -4.25 -19.61
N GLU A 5 -4.79 -3.56 -19.81
CA GLU A 5 -3.43 -4.09 -20.01
C GLU A 5 -2.72 -3.76 -18.68
N GLU A 6 -1.89 -4.57 -18.03
CA GLU A 6 -0.90 -5.53 -18.50
C GLU A 6 -0.78 -6.65 -17.45
N ASN A 7 -0.85 -7.90 -17.90
CA ASN A 7 -0.49 -9.07 -17.09
C ASN A 7 0.66 -9.76 -17.84
N MET A 8 1.85 -9.20 -17.72
CA MET A 8 3.11 -9.78 -18.17
C MET A 8 3.93 -10.15 -16.93
N ASP A 9 4.57 -11.32 -17.00
CA ASP A 9 5.65 -11.78 -16.11
C ASP A 9 5.31 -12.68 -14.92
N ALA A 10 4.33 -13.58 -15.08
CA ALA A 10 4.22 -14.79 -14.24
C ALA A 10 4.43 -16.12 -15.00
N GLN A 11 4.64 -16.08 -16.32
CA GLN A 11 4.77 -17.27 -17.17
C GLN A 11 6.20 -17.62 -17.58
N THR A 12 7.17 -16.72 -17.36
CA THR A 12 8.58 -16.96 -17.73
C THR A 12 9.40 -17.58 -16.58
N VAL A 13 8.90 -17.59 -15.34
CA VAL A 13 9.61 -18.16 -14.19
C VAL A 13 9.26 -19.63 -13.95
N ILE A 14 8.25 -20.18 -14.64
CA ILE A 14 7.81 -21.58 -14.50
C ILE A 14 8.38 -22.49 -15.60
N SER A 15 8.99 -21.96 -16.67
CA SER A 15 9.65 -22.78 -17.70
C SER A 15 11.04 -23.28 -17.31
N ASP A 16 11.70 -22.62 -16.35
CA ASP A 16 13.12 -22.87 -16.08
C ASP A 16 13.36 -23.85 -14.92
N ILE A 17 12.28 -24.34 -14.28
CA ILE A 17 12.35 -25.39 -13.24
C ILE A 17 12.06 -26.79 -13.83
N THR A 18 11.53 -26.89 -15.06
CA THR A 18 11.15 -28.16 -15.69
C THR A 18 12.21 -28.75 -16.63
N GLU A 19 13.46 -28.25 -16.63
CA GLU A 19 14.56 -28.83 -17.41
C GLU A 19 15.55 -29.69 -16.59
N ILE A 20 15.21 -30.09 -15.36
CA ILE A 20 16.01 -31.06 -14.56
C ILE A 20 15.33 -32.43 -14.41
N THR A 21 14.34 -32.77 -15.25
CA THR A 21 13.76 -34.13 -15.29
C THR A 21 14.02 -34.80 -16.63
N SER A 22 15.27 -35.16 -16.88
CA SER A 22 15.64 -36.04 -18.00
C SER A 22 16.37 -37.32 -17.55
N ASN A 23 16.07 -37.82 -16.34
CA ASN A 23 16.47 -39.15 -15.86
C ASN A 23 15.45 -39.85 -14.91
N SER A 24 14.24 -39.31 -14.73
CA SER A 24 13.40 -39.60 -13.54
C SER A 24 12.61 -40.93 -13.55
N ASP A 25 12.23 -41.48 -14.71
CA ASP A 25 11.29 -42.62 -14.74
C ASP A 25 11.89 -43.92 -14.15
N GLY A 26 13.19 -44.12 -14.34
CA GLY A 26 13.90 -45.30 -13.83
C GLY A 26 14.16 -45.24 -12.32
N ASP A 27 14.51 -44.06 -11.82
CA ASP A 27 14.78 -43.83 -10.41
C ASP A 27 13.48 -43.86 -9.60
N GLU A 28 12.42 -43.22 -10.08
CA GLU A 28 11.12 -43.19 -9.40
C GLU A 28 10.52 -44.60 -9.25
N ALA A 29 10.60 -45.43 -10.30
CA ALA A 29 10.15 -46.82 -10.23
C ALA A 29 10.96 -47.66 -9.24
N PHE A 30 12.28 -47.44 -9.15
CA PHE A 30 13.14 -48.12 -8.18
C PHE A 30 12.78 -47.73 -6.74
N TYR A 31 12.61 -46.44 -6.45
CA TYR A 31 12.21 -45.95 -5.12
C TYR A 31 10.85 -46.49 -4.68
N ARG A 32 9.86 -46.52 -5.59
CA ARG A 32 8.54 -47.08 -5.29
C ARG A 32 8.62 -48.57 -4.93
N ASN A 33 9.40 -49.35 -5.67
CA ASN A 33 9.59 -50.77 -5.39
C ASN A 33 10.38 -50.99 -4.09
N LYS A 34 11.41 -50.19 -3.82
CA LYS A 34 12.16 -50.21 -2.53
C LYS A 34 11.21 -49.96 -1.35
N LEU A 35 10.34 -48.96 -1.44
CA LEU A 35 9.37 -48.64 -0.39
C LEU A 35 8.40 -49.81 -0.15
N ALA A 36 7.84 -50.39 -1.21
CA ALA A 36 6.92 -51.53 -1.11
C ALA A 36 7.57 -52.76 -0.45
N ILE A 37 8.84 -53.03 -0.76
CA ILE A 37 9.61 -54.13 -0.17
C ILE A 37 9.86 -53.87 1.32
N ASN A 38 10.25 -52.65 1.71
CA ASN A 38 10.46 -52.28 3.11
C ASN A 38 9.17 -52.43 3.94
N VAL A 39 8.03 -51.97 3.41
CA VAL A 39 6.71 -52.12 4.06
C VAL A 39 6.34 -53.60 4.21
N THR A 40 6.61 -54.42 3.19
CA THR A 40 6.37 -55.86 3.24
C THR A 40 7.20 -56.51 4.34
N PHE A 41 8.48 -56.18 4.43
CA PHE A 41 9.38 -56.72 5.43
C PHE A 41 8.94 -56.36 6.86
N GLU A 42 8.63 -55.08 7.11
CA GLU A 42 8.11 -54.64 8.41
C GLU A 42 6.80 -55.35 8.78
N THR A 43 5.90 -55.52 7.81
CA THR A 43 4.64 -56.24 8.01
C THR A 43 4.88 -57.70 8.39
N GLU A 44 5.81 -58.39 7.72
CA GLU A 44 6.18 -59.78 8.05
C GLU A 44 6.84 -59.89 9.43
N LEU A 45 7.72 -58.96 9.81
CA LEU A 45 8.34 -58.93 11.14
C LEU A 45 7.30 -58.76 12.26
N ASN A 46 6.30 -57.91 12.06
CA ASN A 46 5.26 -57.67 13.05
C ASN A 46 4.42 -58.92 13.35
N LYS A 47 4.26 -59.82 12.36
CA LYS A 47 3.57 -61.12 12.52
C LYS A 47 4.35 -62.12 13.37
N LEU A 48 5.67 -61.96 13.50
CA LEU A 48 6.51 -62.88 14.28
C LEU A 48 6.37 -62.66 15.79
N ASN A 49 6.56 -63.73 16.56
CA ASN A 49 6.63 -63.67 18.02
C ASN A 49 8.06 -63.30 18.50
N HIS A 50 8.22 -63.04 19.80
CA HIS A 50 9.49 -62.59 20.38
C HIS A 50 10.65 -63.57 20.16
N ASP A 51 10.37 -64.88 20.23
CA ASP A 51 11.39 -65.92 20.10
C ASP A 51 11.88 -66.06 18.66
N TYR A 52 10.96 -66.03 17.68
CA TYR A 52 11.33 -66.00 16.26
C TYR A 52 12.11 -64.72 15.90
N LEU A 53 11.74 -63.56 16.47
CA LEU A 53 12.47 -62.31 16.24
C LEU A 53 13.89 -62.35 16.82
N LYS A 54 14.08 -62.94 18.01
CA LYS A 54 15.42 -63.18 18.57
C LYS A 54 16.24 -64.11 17.69
N GLU A 55 15.63 -65.18 17.19
CA GLU A 55 16.30 -66.12 16.31
C GLU A 55 16.74 -65.44 15.00
N LYS A 56 15.87 -64.60 14.41
CA LYS A 56 16.25 -63.75 13.28
C LYS A 56 17.36 -62.77 13.61
N CYS A 57 17.34 -62.13 14.77
CA CYS A 57 18.44 -61.25 15.18
C CYS A 57 19.78 -62.01 15.28
N ARG A 58 19.78 -63.22 15.86
CA ARG A 58 20.99 -64.08 15.95
C ARG A 58 21.53 -64.51 14.59
N GLN A 59 20.64 -64.92 13.68
CA GLN A 59 21.00 -65.30 12.31
C GLN A 59 21.70 -64.17 11.54
N ASN A 60 21.50 -62.92 11.98
CA ASN A 60 22.06 -61.72 11.37
C ASN A 60 23.17 -61.06 12.20
N GLY A 61 23.69 -61.77 13.21
CA GLY A 61 24.77 -61.25 14.05
C GLY A 61 24.39 -60.04 14.90
N ILE A 62 23.10 -59.79 15.13
CA ILE A 62 22.60 -58.70 15.96
C ILE A 62 22.67 -59.13 17.43
N SER A 63 23.31 -58.32 18.27
CA SER A 63 23.34 -58.54 19.72
C SER A 63 21.96 -58.30 20.34
N ILE A 64 21.43 -59.28 21.06
CA ILE A 64 20.03 -59.32 21.54
C ILE A 64 19.85 -59.05 23.04
N SER A 65 20.91 -58.67 23.75
CA SER A 65 20.91 -58.60 25.23
C SER A 65 19.85 -57.61 25.75
N LYS A 66 18.76 -58.16 26.31
CA LYS A 66 17.62 -57.46 26.94
C LYS A 66 16.65 -56.70 26.00
N LEU A 67 16.62 -57.00 24.71
CA LEU A 67 15.71 -56.30 23.78
C LEU A 67 14.25 -56.77 23.87
N LYS A 68 13.32 -55.81 23.91
CA LYS A 68 11.87 -56.01 23.79
C LYS A 68 11.45 -56.22 22.32
N LYS A 69 10.24 -56.76 22.09
CA LYS A 69 9.70 -57.01 20.74
C LYS A 69 9.88 -55.83 19.75
N PRO A 70 9.51 -54.58 20.09
CA PRO A 70 9.69 -53.46 19.16
C PRO A 70 11.17 -53.16 18.85
N GLU A 71 12.06 -53.34 19.82
CA GLU A 71 13.51 -53.08 19.65
C GLU A 71 14.16 -54.15 18.75
N LEU A 72 13.70 -55.40 18.83
CA LEU A 72 14.12 -56.48 17.92
C LEU A 72 13.67 -56.22 16.48
N ILE A 73 12.42 -55.76 16.30
CA ILE A 73 11.88 -55.40 14.98
C ILE A 73 12.69 -54.25 14.39
N LEU A 74 12.92 -53.19 15.17
CA LEU A 74 13.71 -52.03 14.74
C LEU A 74 15.15 -52.42 14.35
N ALA A 75 15.80 -53.29 15.13
CA ALA A 75 17.14 -53.76 14.82
C ALA A 75 17.20 -54.54 13.49
N LEU A 76 16.17 -55.36 13.22
CA LEU A 76 16.05 -56.10 11.96
C LEU A 76 15.74 -55.17 10.77
N ILE A 77 14.89 -54.15 10.96
CA ILE A 77 14.60 -53.12 9.95
C ILE A 77 15.88 -52.36 9.58
N ASN A 78 16.66 -51.93 10.58
CA ASN A 78 17.92 -51.22 10.33
C ASN A 78 18.94 -52.10 9.59
N GLY A 79 19.03 -53.39 9.94
CA GLY A 79 19.87 -54.35 9.23
C GLY A 79 19.40 -54.57 7.78
N PHE A 80 18.10 -54.63 7.55
CA PHE A 80 17.51 -54.75 6.22
C PHE A 80 17.74 -53.50 5.37
N ASP A 81 17.66 -52.30 5.97
CA ASP A 81 17.91 -51.07 5.22
C ASP A 81 19.39 -50.96 4.81
N ALA A 82 20.31 -51.32 5.71
CA ALA A 82 21.75 -51.36 5.41
C ALA A 82 22.10 -52.33 4.27
N LEU A 83 21.32 -53.41 4.09
CA LEU A 83 21.53 -54.39 3.02
C LEU A 83 21.37 -53.77 1.63
N TRP A 84 20.52 -52.74 1.46
CA TRP A 84 20.39 -52.02 0.19
C TRP A 84 21.73 -51.43 -0.25
N GLY A 85 22.47 -50.82 0.67
CA GLY A 85 23.80 -50.26 0.41
C GLY A 85 24.81 -51.35 0.07
N VAL A 86 24.83 -52.43 0.83
CA VAL A 86 25.74 -53.57 0.60
C VAL A 86 25.52 -54.18 -0.79
N LEU A 87 24.28 -54.38 -1.21
CA LEU A 87 23.97 -54.95 -2.53
C LEU A 87 24.29 -53.97 -3.68
N LYS A 88 24.16 -52.66 -3.44
CA LYS A 88 24.50 -51.63 -4.43
C LYS A 88 26.00 -51.61 -4.76
N GLU A 89 26.85 -51.90 -3.78
CA GLU A 89 28.32 -51.94 -3.96
C GLU A 89 28.83 -53.24 -4.61
N LYS A 90 28.03 -54.32 -4.59
CA LYS A 90 28.42 -55.61 -5.18
C LYS A 90 28.51 -55.54 -6.71
N LYS A 91 29.40 -56.37 -7.27
CA LYS A 91 29.52 -56.55 -8.73
C LYS A 91 28.37 -57.39 -9.26
N MET A 92 28.07 -57.26 -10.55
CA MET A 92 26.99 -58.00 -11.22
C MET A 92 27.07 -59.52 -11.02
N ASP A 93 28.27 -60.10 -11.08
CA ASP A 93 28.44 -61.54 -10.95
C ASP A 93 28.23 -62.04 -9.52
N GLU A 94 28.57 -61.22 -8.52
CA GLU A 94 28.27 -61.49 -7.11
C GLU A 94 26.77 -61.44 -6.85
N LEU A 95 26.05 -60.48 -7.43
CA LEU A 95 24.59 -60.40 -7.35
C LEU A 95 23.92 -61.61 -8.02
N ARG A 96 24.42 -62.06 -9.18
CA ARG A 96 23.93 -63.27 -9.84
C ARG A 96 24.21 -64.54 -9.03
N ALA A 97 25.34 -64.62 -8.34
CA ALA A 97 25.64 -65.72 -7.43
C ALA A 97 24.66 -65.75 -6.26
N ILE A 98 24.43 -64.61 -5.60
CA ILE A 98 23.44 -64.48 -4.52
C ILE A 98 22.05 -64.89 -5.00
N CYS A 99 21.63 -64.45 -6.20
CA CYS A 99 20.34 -64.86 -6.74
C CYS A 99 20.22 -66.38 -6.95
N LYS A 100 21.30 -67.05 -7.36
CA LYS A 100 21.32 -68.52 -7.51
C LYS A 100 21.22 -69.22 -6.16
N ASP A 101 21.94 -68.73 -5.17
CA ASP A 101 21.91 -69.28 -3.80
C ASP A 101 20.51 -69.13 -3.16
N LEU A 102 19.83 -68.03 -3.48
CA LEU A 102 18.43 -67.79 -3.11
C LEU A 102 17.40 -68.52 -4.00
N ASN A 103 17.86 -69.33 -4.95
CA ASN A 103 17.04 -70.09 -5.90
C ASN A 103 16.07 -69.21 -6.73
N LEU A 104 16.50 -67.98 -7.07
CA LEU A 104 15.73 -67.05 -7.88
C LEU A 104 15.79 -67.43 -9.37
N LYS A 105 14.61 -67.53 -9.99
CA LYS A 105 14.47 -67.84 -11.43
C LYS A 105 14.36 -66.54 -12.24
N GLY A 106 14.69 -66.61 -13.53
CA GLY A 106 14.50 -65.47 -14.46
C GLY A 106 15.54 -64.35 -14.35
N ILE A 107 16.72 -64.63 -13.81
CA ILE A 107 17.78 -63.62 -13.60
C ILE A 107 18.58 -63.24 -14.86
N ALA A 108 18.38 -63.97 -15.96
CA ALA A 108 19.09 -63.73 -17.21
C ALA A 108 18.58 -62.45 -17.88
N GLY A 109 19.50 -61.55 -18.25
CA GLY A 109 19.16 -60.27 -18.90
C GLY A 109 18.66 -59.16 -17.95
N VAL A 110 18.55 -59.43 -16.65
CA VAL A 110 18.11 -58.44 -15.66
C VAL A 110 19.25 -57.46 -15.33
N LYS A 111 18.93 -56.15 -15.29
CA LYS A 111 19.85 -55.07 -14.89
C LYS A 111 20.21 -55.17 -13.40
N LYS A 112 21.29 -54.49 -12.98
CA LYS A 112 21.81 -54.53 -11.61
C LYS A 112 20.74 -54.22 -10.57
N GLU A 113 20.01 -53.14 -10.78
CA GLU A 113 18.95 -52.64 -9.90
C GLU A 113 17.82 -53.66 -9.77
N GLY A 114 17.47 -54.33 -10.88
CA GLY A 114 16.47 -55.41 -10.89
C GLY A 114 16.89 -56.62 -10.07
N LEU A 115 18.16 -57.04 -10.16
CA LEU A 115 18.70 -58.13 -9.34
C LEU A 115 18.65 -57.77 -7.84
N ILE A 116 18.99 -56.53 -7.48
CA ILE A 116 18.91 -56.04 -6.11
C ILE A 116 17.47 -56.10 -5.59
N LEU A 117 16.49 -55.62 -6.38
CA LEU A 117 15.07 -55.69 -6.00
C LEU A 117 14.59 -57.12 -5.81
N MET A 118 14.99 -58.06 -6.67
CA MET A 118 14.64 -59.48 -6.55
C MET A 118 15.20 -60.12 -5.28
N ILE A 119 16.47 -59.83 -4.94
CA ILE A 119 17.12 -60.30 -3.71
C ILE A 119 16.40 -59.74 -2.48
N MET A 120 16.12 -58.44 -2.46
CA MET A 120 15.47 -57.77 -1.33
C MET A 120 14.03 -58.25 -1.14
N ALA A 121 13.27 -58.44 -2.22
CA ALA A 121 11.92 -58.98 -2.15
C ALA A 121 11.88 -60.41 -1.57
N GLN A 122 12.85 -61.25 -1.94
CA GLN A 122 12.96 -62.60 -1.39
C GLN A 122 13.26 -62.57 0.12
N ASN A 123 14.17 -61.69 0.54
CA ASN A 123 14.51 -61.52 1.96
C ASN A 123 13.35 -60.92 2.77
N ALA A 124 12.55 -60.03 2.17
CA ALA A 124 11.38 -59.43 2.81
C ALA A 124 10.32 -60.48 3.20
N SER A 125 10.24 -61.60 2.47
CA SER A 125 9.27 -62.67 2.73
C SER A 125 9.51 -63.45 4.03
N CYS A 126 10.65 -63.24 4.71
CA CYS A 126 11.05 -63.91 5.95
C CYS A 126 11.11 -65.45 5.93
N LYS A 127 10.79 -66.11 4.80
CA LYS A 127 10.70 -67.58 4.65
C LYS A 127 12.04 -68.29 4.81
N SER A 128 13.15 -67.65 4.42
CA SER A 128 14.51 -68.17 4.63
C SER A 128 15.36 -67.34 5.58
N ALA A 129 14.86 -66.19 6.10
CA ALA A 129 15.63 -65.02 6.59
C ALA A 129 16.94 -65.29 7.35
N VAL A 130 17.94 -65.77 6.61
CA VAL A 130 19.36 -65.66 6.85
C VAL A 130 19.74 -64.55 5.88
N PHE A 131 20.14 -63.39 6.38
CA PHE A 131 20.64 -62.34 5.53
C PHE A 131 22.05 -62.80 5.16
N VAL A 132 22.15 -63.68 4.16
CA VAL A 132 23.42 -64.25 3.72
C VAL A 132 24.24 -63.13 3.09
N TYR A 133 25.07 -62.48 3.88
CA TYR A 133 26.49 -62.33 3.57
C TYR A 133 27.25 -61.85 4.82
N GLN A 134 27.83 -62.77 5.58
CA GLN A 134 29.02 -62.45 6.38
C GLN A 134 30.18 -62.27 5.39
N SER A 135 30.46 -61.03 4.98
CA SER A 135 31.77 -60.72 4.43
C SER A 135 32.77 -60.73 5.58
N GLU A 136 33.88 -61.44 5.41
CA GLU A 136 35.07 -61.39 6.27
C GLU A 136 35.76 -60.01 6.19
N THR A 137 35.05 -58.96 6.55
CA THR A 137 35.59 -57.63 6.78
C THR A 137 35.55 -57.38 8.27
N PRO A 138 36.71 -57.20 8.95
CA PRO A 138 36.75 -56.98 10.39
C PRO A 138 35.78 -55.86 10.79
N LEU A 139 34.92 -56.12 11.80
CA LEU A 139 33.89 -55.19 12.28
C LEU A 139 34.44 -53.78 12.56
N SER A 140 35.72 -53.68 12.93
CA SER A 140 36.42 -52.40 13.12
C SER A 140 36.36 -51.50 11.89
N ASN A 141 36.55 -52.02 10.68
CA ASN A 141 36.55 -51.22 9.45
C ASN A 141 35.14 -50.78 9.01
N ILE A 142 34.09 -51.52 9.38
CA ILE A 142 32.70 -51.13 9.09
C ILE A 142 32.22 -50.07 10.08
N VAL A 143 32.57 -50.21 11.36
CA VAL A 143 32.24 -49.24 12.41
C VAL A 143 32.97 -47.91 12.16
N GLU A 144 34.26 -47.94 11.77
CA GLU A 144 35.02 -46.73 11.43
C GLU A 144 34.40 -46.02 10.21
N LYS A 145 34.07 -46.74 9.13
CA LYS A 145 33.45 -46.16 7.93
C LYS A 145 32.06 -45.60 8.19
N ARG A 146 31.25 -46.28 9.02
CA ARG A 146 29.92 -45.79 9.41
C ARG A 146 30.04 -44.53 10.26
N ARG A 147 30.97 -44.50 11.21
CA ARG A 147 31.23 -43.32 12.04
C ARG A 147 31.69 -42.12 11.20
N VAL A 148 32.59 -42.34 10.24
CA VAL A 148 33.00 -41.29 9.28
C VAL A 148 31.84 -40.83 8.40
N HIS A 149 30.96 -41.73 7.97
CA HIS A 149 29.76 -41.38 7.20
C HIS A 149 28.74 -40.59 8.02
N GLU A 150 28.46 -41.03 9.26
CA GLU A 150 27.58 -40.32 10.20
C GLU A 150 28.14 -38.94 10.56
N ASP A 151 29.46 -38.83 10.79
CA ASP A 151 30.12 -37.55 11.03
C ASP A 151 30.04 -36.63 9.80
N LEU A 152 30.21 -37.18 8.58
CA LEU A 152 30.09 -36.41 7.34
C LEU A 152 28.64 -35.99 7.06
N GLU A 153 27.65 -36.84 7.30
CA GLU A 153 26.23 -36.49 7.17
C GLU A 153 25.82 -35.44 8.20
N LYS A 154 26.34 -35.55 9.43
CA LYS A 154 26.12 -34.54 10.46
C LYS A 154 26.72 -33.20 10.06
N GLN A 155 27.95 -33.19 9.53
CA GLN A 155 28.58 -31.98 9.01
C GLN A 155 27.80 -31.38 7.84
N LYS A 156 27.30 -32.20 6.92
CA LYS A 156 26.45 -31.74 5.80
C LYS A 156 25.14 -31.15 6.30
N ALA A 157 24.46 -31.81 7.23
CA ALA A 157 23.22 -31.31 7.81
C ALA A 157 23.42 -30.04 8.65
N GLU A 158 24.60 -29.86 9.25
CA GLU A 158 24.97 -28.63 9.96
C GLU A 158 25.29 -27.50 8.97
N ALA A 159 26.02 -27.78 7.89
CA ALA A 159 26.28 -26.82 6.82
C ALA A 159 24.98 -26.37 6.12
N GLU A 160 24.08 -27.31 5.81
CA GLU A 160 22.78 -27.02 5.21
C GLU A 160 21.90 -26.17 6.14
N ARG A 161 21.92 -26.45 7.45
CA ARG A 161 21.24 -25.59 8.45
C ARG A 161 21.81 -24.19 8.49
N PHE A 162 23.14 -24.05 8.47
CA PHE A 162 23.79 -22.75 8.46
C PHE A 162 23.49 -21.96 7.18
N GLU A 163 23.45 -22.63 6.02
CA GLU A 163 23.04 -22.01 4.76
C GLU A 163 21.57 -21.58 4.77
N ALA A 164 20.67 -22.42 5.31
CA ALA A 164 19.26 -22.08 5.47
C ALA A 164 19.06 -20.89 6.42
N GLU A 165 19.79 -20.85 7.54
CA GLU A 165 19.76 -19.72 8.49
C GLU A 165 20.29 -18.44 7.82
N ARG A 166 21.36 -18.52 7.03
CA ARG A 166 21.88 -17.37 6.29
C ARG A 166 20.87 -16.84 5.27
N PHE A 167 20.22 -17.74 4.53
CA PHE A 167 19.20 -17.35 3.55
C PHE A 167 17.96 -16.74 4.22
N GLU A 168 17.55 -17.26 5.38
CA GLU A 168 16.46 -16.69 6.16
C GLU A 168 16.83 -15.30 6.72
N ALA A 169 18.06 -15.13 7.20
CA ALA A 169 18.56 -13.83 7.66
C ALA A 169 18.59 -12.80 6.52
N GLU A 170 19.07 -13.18 5.34
CA GLU A 170 19.10 -12.33 4.15
C GLU A 170 17.68 -11.92 3.72
N ARG A 171 16.72 -12.86 3.74
CA ARG A 171 15.30 -12.56 3.46
C ARG A 171 14.71 -11.58 4.47
N LEU A 172 15.04 -11.74 5.76
CA LEU A 172 14.55 -10.84 6.80
C LEU A 172 15.17 -9.44 6.69
N GLU A 173 16.43 -9.35 6.31
CA GLU A 173 17.11 -8.07 6.04
C GLU A 173 16.50 -7.36 4.82
N ALA A 174 16.22 -8.09 3.73
CA ALA A 174 15.55 -7.54 2.56
C ALA A 174 14.16 -6.96 2.91
N LEU A 175 13.34 -7.70 3.67
CA LEU A 175 12.03 -7.21 4.15
C LEU A 175 12.17 -5.95 5.03
N ARG A 176 13.20 -5.88 5.86
CA ARG A 176 13.47 -4.71 6.70
C ARG A 176 13.86 -3.48 5.87
N LEU A 177 14.64 -3.66 4.82
CA LEU A 177 15.02 -2.59 3.90
C LEU A 177 13.81 -2.07 3.11
N GLU A 178 12.95 -2.97 2.63
CA GLU A 178 11.72 -2.61 1.92
C GLU A 178 10.78 -1.78 2.81
N GLU A 179 10.57 -2.18 4.06
CA GLU A 179 9.76 -1.42 5.01
C GLU A 179 10.38 -0.05 5.32
N LEU A 180 11.71 0.03 5.45
CA LEU A 180 12.40 1.30 5.64
C LEU A 180 12.23 2.23 4.42
N GLU A 181 12.31 1.68 3.21
CA GLU A 181 12.10 2.44 1.97
C GLU A 181 10.68 2.97 1.87
N LYS A 182 9.69 2.14 2.20
CA LYS A 182 8.28 2.56 2.26
C LYS A 182 8.05 3.68 3.26
N GLN A 183 8.65 3.59 4.45
CA GLN A 183 8.58 4.66 5.46
C GLN A 183 9.24 5.95 4.98
N ARG A 184 10.38 5.86 4.28
CA ARG A 184 11.05 7.02 3.68
C ARG A 184 10.17 7.68 2.62
N LEU A 185 9.57 6.90 1.72
CA LEU A 185 8.68 7.41 0.67
C LEU A 185 7.43 8.08 1.27
N GLU A 186 6.87 7.50 2.34
CA GLU A 186 5.74 8.08 3.07
C GLU A 186 6.12 9.39 3.77
N ALA A 187 7.29 9.44 4.42
CA ALA A 187 7.80 10.66 5.05
C ALA A 187 8.03 11.78 4.01
N GLU A 188 8.61 11.45 2.86
CA GLU A 188 8.81 12.39 1.75
C GLU A 188 7.48 12.92 1.20
N ARG A 189 6.48 12.03 1.02
CA ARG A 189 5.13 12.43 0.61
C ARG A 189 4.49 13.40 1.59
N LEU A 190 4.58 13.10 2.89
CA LEU A 190 4.03 13.97 3.94
C LEU A 190 4.75 15.31 4.00
N GLU A 191 6.08 15.34 3.78
CA GLU A 191 6.84 16.57 3.69
C GLU A 191 6.41 17.41 2.47
N ALA A 192 6.25 16.78 1.30
CA ALA A 192 5.76 17.45 0.09
C ALA A 192 4.36 18.05 0.30
N GLU A 193 3.44 17.30 0.92
CA GLU A 193 2.10 17.78 1.27
C GLU A 193 2.16 18.98 2.24
N ARG A 194 3.04 18.95 3.24
CA ARG A 194 3.24 20.07 4.17
C ARG A 194 3.78 21.31 3.45
N VAL A 195 4.73 21.15 2.55
CA VAL A 195 5.29 22.25 1.75
C VAL A 195 4.22 22.86 0.85
N GLU A 196 3.38 22.02 0.22
CA GLU A 196 2.25 22.48 -0.60
C GLU A 196 1.21 23.23 0.24
N ALA A 197 0.84 22.69 1.40
CA ALA A 197 -0.09 23.35 2.32
C ALA A 197 0.43 24.72 2.79
N LEU A 198 1.73 24.84 3.09
CA LEU A 198 2.36 26.12 3.42
C LEU A 198 2.31 27.11 2.24
N ARG A 199 2.55 26.63 1.02
CA ARG A 199 2.46 27.45 -0.20
C ARG A 199 1.04 27.97 -0.44
N LEU A 200 0.03 27.11 -0.24
CA LEU A 200 -1.38 27.49 -0.36
C LEU A 200 -1.79 28.50 0.73
N ALA A 201 -1.36 28.29 1.97
CA ALA A 201 -1.61 29.23 3.07
C ALA A 201 -0.98 30.61 2.82
N GLU A 202 0.24 30.65 2.28
CA GLU A 202 0.90 31.90 1.89
C GLU A 202 0.17 32.60 0.72
N LEU A 203 -0.27 31.84 -0.30
CA LEU A 203 -1.06 32.38 -1.39
C LEU A 203 -2.40 32.95 -0.89
N GLU A 204 -3.06 32.25 0.03
CA GLU A 204 -4.31 32.71 0.64
C GLU A 204 -4.09 34.00 1.45
N LYS A 205 -3.01 34.07 2.23
CA LYS A 205 -2.64 35.28 2.95
C LYS A 205 -2.39 36.44 1.98
N GLN A 206 -1.67 36.22 0.89
CA GLN A 206 -1.45 37.25 -0.15
C GLN A 206 -2.76 37.70 -0.79
N ARG A 207 -3.70 36.78 -1.03
CA ARG A 207 -5.04 37.10 -1.53
C ARG A 207 -5.82 37.95 -0.52
N GLN A 208 -5.82 37.57 0.76
CA GLN A 208 -6.47 38.35 1.82
C GLN A 208 -5.85 39.74 1.97
N GLU A 209 -4.53 39.88 1.86
CA GLU A 209 -3.85 41.18 1.85
C GLU A 209 -4.22 42.02 0.62
N ALA A 210 -4.37 41.40 -0.56
CA ALA A 210 -4.84 42.08 -1.77
C ALA A 210 -6.30 42.54 -1.63
N ASP A 211 -7.18 41.69 -1.09
CA ASP A 211 -8.58 42.01 -0.80
C ASP A 211 -8.68 43.11 0.29
N SER A 212 -7.81 43.10 1.30
CA SER A 212 -7.70 44.16 2.32
C SER A 212 -7.22 45.49 1.73
N LYS A 213 -6.29 45.46 0.78
CA LYS A 213 -5.84 46.66 0.05
C LYS A 213 -6.94 47.21 -0.88
N GLN A 214 -7.82 46.36 -1.41
CA GLN A 214 -8.99 46.77 -2.20
C GLN A 214 -10.19 47.21 -1.34
N SER A 215 -10.28 46.77 -0.08
CA SER A 215 -11.36 47.10 0.86
C SER A 215 -11.00 48.18 1.88
N LYS A 216 -9.88 48.89 1.69
CA LYS A 216 -9.68 50.19 2.38
C LYS A 216 -10.95 51.02 2.12
N PRO A 217 -11.70 51.40 3.17
CA PRO A 217 -12.73 52.40 3.01
C PRO A 217 -12.02 53.62 2.43
N LEU A 218 -12.49 54.11 1.29
CA LEU A 218 -12.21 55.48 0.89
C LEU A 218 -12.82 56.36 1.98
N ASP A 219 -12.03 56.64 3.03
CA ASP A 219 -12.37 57.62 4.04
C ASP A 219 -12.58 58.96 3.30
N GLY A 220 -13.85 59.28 3.11
CA GLY A 220 -14.39 60.62 2.96
C GLY A 220 -13.58 61.61 2.13
N GLU A 221 -13.54 61.45 0.81
CA GLU A 221 -13.55 62.63 -0.04
C GLU A 221 -14.88 63.35 0.21
N LYS A 222 -14.87 64.36 1.10
CA LYS A 222 -15.93 65.36 1.15
C LYS A 222 -16.01 65.96 -0.25
N ARG A 223 -17.00 65.52 -1.05
CA ARG A 223 -17.30 66.11 -2.35
C ARG A 223 -17.38 67.62 -2.14
N LYS A 224 -16.45 68.36 -2.75
CA LYS A 224 -16.49 69.83 -2.73
C LYS A 224 -17.81 70.20 -3.39
N LYS A 225 -18.72 70.81 -2.62
CA LYS A 225 -20.00 71.31 -3.16
C LYS A 225 -19.69 72.15 -4.38
N GLN A 226 -20.35 71.86 -5.50
CA GLN A 226 -20.20 72.67 -6.69
C GLN A 226 -20.84 74.04 -6.40
N SER A 227 -20.04 75.11 -6.51
CA SER A 227 -20.56 76.46 -6.28
C SER A 227 -21.47 76.84 -7.44
N ILE A 228 -22.72 77.23 -7.15
CA ILE A 228 -23.68 77.66 -8.18
C ILE A 228 -23.15 78.92 -8.87
N PRO A 229 -22.82 78.87 -10.18
CA PRO A 229 -22.26 80.01 -10.89
C PRO A 229 -23.20 81.22 -10.87
N LYS A 230 -22.63 82.43 -10.91
CA LYS A 230 -23.41 83.68 -10.84
C LYS A 230 -24.46 83.79 -11.96
N SER A 231 -24.13 83.32 -13.17
CA SER A 231 -25.05 83.26 -14.31
C SER A 231 -26.29 82.41 -14.01
N VAL A 232 -26.12 81.23 -13.40
CA VAL A 232 -27.22 80.35 -13.02
C VAL A 232 -28.10 81.03 -11.97
N LYS A 233 -27.52 81.74 -10.99
CA LYS A 233 -28.31 82.50 -10.00
C LYS A 233 -29.18 83.56 -10.67
N THR A 234 -28.64 84.31 -11.63
CA THR A 234 -29.39 85.32 -12.39
C THR A 234 -30.53 84.66 -13.18
N HIS A 235 -30.28 83.56 -13.90
CA HIS A 235 -31.34 82.88 -14.65
C HIS A 235 -32.44 82.29 -13.77
N VAL A 236 -32.09 81.78 -12.58
CA VAL A 236 -33.07 81.29 -11.60
C VAL A 236 -33.98 82.43 -11.12
N TRP A 237 -33.43 83.62 -10.89
CA TRP A 237 -34.23 84.81 -10.56
C TRP A 237 -35.16 85.19 -11.73
N ASP A 238 -34.62 85.29 -12.93
CA ASP A 238 -35.38 85.70 -14.13
C ASP A 238 -36.50 84.73 -14.47
N LEU A 239 -36.30 83.43 -14.27
CA LEU A 239 -37.32 82.41 -14.56
C LEU A 239 -38.47 82.39 -13.53
N TYR A 240 -38.16 82.47 -12.23
CA TYR A 240 -39.17 82.26 -11.18
C TYR A 240 -39.79 83.55 -10.62
N ILE A 241 -39.12 84.68 -10.80
CA ILE A 241 -39.57 85.98 -10.31
C ILE A 241 -39.75 86.93 -11.50
N GLY A 242 -38.74 87.04 -12.36
CA GLY A 242 -38.75 87.91 -13.53
C GLY A 242 -37.66 88.97 -13.48
N SER A 243 -37.07 89.27 -14.64
CA SER A 243 -35.91 90.18 -14.78
C SER A 243 -36.20 91.64 -14.42
N HIS A 244 -37.46 92.07 -14.44
CA HIS A 244 -37.87 93.44 -14.12
C HIS A 244 -38.28 93.63 -12.65
N ILE A 245 -38.25 92.57 -11.85
CA ILE A 245 -38.66 92.60 -10.43
C ILE A 245 -37.41 92.64 -9.56
N ASN A 246 -37.27 93.69 -8.74
CA ASN A 246 -36.11 93.87 -7.87
C ASN A 246 -36.24 93.18 -6.51
N GLU A 247 -37.47 92.98 -6.03
CA GLU A 247 -37.76 92.43 -4.70
C GLU A 247 -38.98 91.49 -4.78
N HIS A 248 -38.90 90.35 -4.09
CA HIS A 248 -39.96 89.35 -4.07
C HIS A 248 -39.96 88.60 -2.73
N ARG A 249 -41.07 87.95 -2.36
CA ARG A 249 -41.10 87.10 -1.15
C ARG A 249 -40.39 85.77 -1.42
N CYS A 250 -39.60 85.29 -0.46
CA CYS A 250 -38.90 84.00 -0.53
C CYS A 250 -39.81 82.89 -1.05
N ILE A 251 -39.39 82.13 -2.07
CA ILE A 251 -40.26 81.10 -2.67
C ILE A 251 -40.56 79.96 -1.69
N CYS A 252 -39.64 79.66 -0.75
CA CYS A 252 -39.84 78.64 0.26
C CYS A 252 -40.82 79.10 1.36
N CYS A 253 -40.48 80.13 2.14
CA CYS A 253 -41.30 80.50 3.31
C CYS A 253 -42.39 81.53 3.03
N LYS A 254 -42.36 82.21 1.88
CA LYS A 254 -43.25 83.34 1.51
C LYS A 254 -43.29 84.50 2.52
N LYS A 255 -42.47 84.49 3.57
CA LYS A 255 -42.45 85.50 4.63
C LYS A 255 -41.37 86.56 4.40
N THR A 256 -40.13 86.13 4.24
CA THR A 256 -38.96 87.02 4.10
C THR A 256 -38.90 87.64 2.71
N LEU A 257 -38.62 88.95 2.62
CA LEU A 257 -38.37 89.64 1.37
C LEU A 257 -36.93 89.39 0.91
N ILE A 258 -36.77 88.92 -0.33
CA ILE A 258 -35.48 88.71 -1.02
C ILE A 258 -35.34 89.71 -2.16
N LYS A 259 -34.12 90.16 -2.44
CA LYS A 259 -33.83 91.13 -3.51
C LYS A 259 -32.97 90.49 -4.58
N VAL A 260 -33.01 90.98 -5.82
CA VAL A 260 -32.13 90.48 -6.91
C VAL A 260 -30.65 90.61 -6.56
N THR A 261 -30.30 91.57 -5.70
CA THR A 261 -28.94 91.77 -5.16
C THR A 261 -28.62 90.85 -3.97
N TYR A 262 -29.64 90.35 -3.26
CA TYR A 262 -29.49 89.60 -2.03
C TYR A 262 -30.56 88.48 -1.90
N PHE A 263 -30.19 87.30 -2.39
CA PHE A 263 -30.95 86.06 -2.26
C PHE A 263 -30.01 84.85 -2.34
N ASP A 264 -30.46 83.74 -1.79
CA ASP A 264 -29.80 82.44 -1.95
C ASP A 264 -30.55 81.58 -2.96
N VAL A 265 -29.82 80.64 -3.55
CA VAL A 265 -30.39 79.65 -4.46
C VAL A 265 -30.41 78.30 -3.77
N GLY A 266 -31.61 77.87 -3.38
CA GLY A 266 -31.82 76.57 -2.74
C GLY A 266 -32.19 75.49 -3.76
N HIS A 267 -31.84 74.25 -3.46
CA HIS A 267 -32.24 73.09 -4.26
C HIS A 267 -33.62 72.57 -3.82
N VAL A 268 -34.45 72.14 -4.78
CA VAL A 268 -35.71 71.44 -4.49
C VAL A 268 -35.40 70.02 -4.01
N ILE A 269 -34.53 69.30 -4.71
CA ILE A 269 -33.95 68.03 -4.29
C ILE A 269 -32.49 68.29 -3.92
N ALA A 270 -32.07 67.96 -2.70
CA ALA A 270 -30.70 68.16 -2.25
C ALA A 270 -29.70 67.33 -3.09
N GLU A 271 -28.48 67.84 -3.30
CA GLU A 271 -27.39 67.12 -4.00
C GLU A 271 -27.12 65.73 -3.40
N LYS A 272 -27.23 65.59 -2.07
CA LYS A 272 -27.08 64.30 -1.36
C LYS A 272 -28.12 63.26 -1.81
N ASN A 273 -29.29 63.71 -2.23
CA ASN A 273 -30.39 62.87 -2.68
C ASN A 273 -30.50 62.85 -4.22
N GLY A 274 -29.43 63.22 -4.94
CA GLY A 274 -29.38 63.18 -6.40
C GLY A 274 -29.87 64.44 -7.12
N GLY A 275 -30.08 65.55 -6.39
CA GLY A 275 -30.41 66.82 -7.00
C GLY A 275 -29.28 67.40 -7.87
N THR A 276 -29.64 67.92 -9.04
CA THR A 276 -28.70 68.53 -9.99
C THR A 276 -28.68 70.06 -9.87
N LEU A 277 -27.68 70.70 -10.50
CA LEU A 277 -27.60 72.17 -10.67
C LEU A 277 -28.49 72.70 -11.80
N GLU A 278 -29.41 71.89 -12.33
CA GLU A 278 -30.35 72.33 -13.34
C GLU A 278 -31.28 73.41 -12.78
N ILE A 279 -31.56 74.45 -13.57
CA ILE A 279 -32.42 75.58 -13.17
C ILE A 279 -33.78 75.09 -12.65
N SER A 280 -34.31 74.01 -13.22
CA SER A 280 -35.56 73.34 -12.81
C SER A 280 -35.55 72.88 -11.33
N ASN A 281 -34.38 72.52 -10.80
CA ASN A 281 -34.17 72.06 -9.43
C ASN A 281 -33.79 73.19 -8.46
N LEU A 282 -33.69 74.44 -8.92
CA LEU A 282 -33.20 75.58 -8.12
C LEU A 282 -34.31 76.61 -7.87
N ARG A 283 -34.39 77.21 -6.68
CA ARG A 283 -35.34 78.31 -6.36
C ARG A 283 -34.66 79.47 -5.64
N PRO A 284 -35.03 80.73 -5.94
CA PRO A 284 -34.61 81.88 -5.17
C PRO A 284 -35.32 81.91 -3.80
N ILE A 285 -34.54 81.84 -2.73
CA ILE A 285 -35.01 81.74 -1.35
C ILE A 285 -34.18 82.64 -0.42
N CYS A 286 -34.64 82.84 0.82
CA CYS A 286 -33.85 83.53 1.83
C CYS A 286 -32.78 82.59 2.40
N SER A 287 -31.68 83.16 2.91
CA SER A 287 -30.58 82.40 3.49
C SER A 287 -31.03 81.51 4.65
N VAL A 288 -31.94 82.00 5.49
CA VAL A 288 -32.50 81.23 6.62
C VAL A 288 -33.13 79.92 6.14
N CYS A 289 -33.98 79.96 5.10
CA CYS A 289 -34.57 78.75 4.52
C CYS A 289 -33.53 77.82 3.89
N ASN A 290 -32.53 78.40 3.21
CA ASN A 290 -31.47 77.65 2.55
C ASN A 290 -30.65 76.82 3.56
N TYR A 291 -30.36 77.37 4.74
CA TYR A 291 -29.64 76.67 5.80
C TYR A 291 -30.54 75.74 6.63
N SER A 292 -31.81 76.10 6.88
CA SER A 292 -32.70 75.33 7.74
C SER A 292 -33.18 74.01 7.13
N MET A 293 -33.30 73.95 5.80
CA MET A 293 -33.88 72.81 5.09
C MET A 293 -32.97 71.58 5.04
N GLY A 294 -31.65 71.75 5.22
CA GLY A 294 -30.68 70.66 5.23
C GLY A 294 -30.71 69.83 3.94
N THR A 295 -31.07 68.55 4.05
CA THR A 295 -31.21 67.63 2.90
C THR A 295 -32.66 67.23 2.62
N GLU A 296 -33.62 67.87 3.28
CA GLU A 296 -35.06 67.64 3.05
C GLU A 296 -35.47 68.24 1.69
N ASN A 297 -36.44 67.63 1.00
CA ASN A 297 -36.96 68.18 -0.24
C ASN A 297 -37.72 69.49 0.06
N MET A 298 -37.53 70.53 -0.76
CA MET A 298 -38.13 71.84 -0.53
C MET A 298 -39.65 71.79 -0.48
N VAL A 299 -40.29 71.01 -1.34
CA VAL A 299 -41.76 70.89 -1.35
C VAL A 299 -42.23 70.26 -0.04
N ASP A 300 -41.53 69.25 0.45
CA ASP A 300 -41.87 68.57 1.71
C ASP A 300 -41.62 69.47 2.92
N PHE A 301 -40.53 70.24 2.92
CA PHE A 301 -40.24 71.24 3.94
C PHE A 301 -41.34 72.33 4.00
N VAL A 302 -41.78 72.83 2.85
CA VAL A 302 -42.86 73.83 2.78
C VAL A 302 -44.18 73.24 3.29
N LYS A 303 -44.52 71.99 2.94
CA LYS A 303 -45.73 71.31 3.44
C LYS A 303 -45.68 71.08 4.95
N LYS A 304 -44.58 70.50 5.43
CA LYS A 304 -44.37 70.12 6.84
C LYS A 304 -44.53 71.29 7.80
N TYR A 305 -44.06 72.47 7.42
CA TYR A 305 -44.13 73.68 8.25
C TYR A 305 -45.26 74.64 7.85
N GLY A 306 -46.16 74.23 6.96
CA GLY A 306 -47.34 75.02 6.59
C GLY A 306 -47.01 76.34 5.89
N TYR A 307 -45.92 76.38 5.10
CA TYR A 307 -45.56 77.56 4.30
C TYR A 307 -46.36 77.68 3.00
N TYR A 308 -47.20 76.68 2.69
CA TYR A 308 -48.29 76.81 1.72
C TYR A 308 -49.37 77.73 2.31
N ILE A 309 -49.18 79.05 2.17
CA ILE A 309 -50.23 80.03 2.42
C ILE A 309 -50.38 80.83 1.13
N GLY A 310 -51.46 80.52 0.40
CA GLY A 310 -51.80 81.05 -0.92
C GLY A 310 -52.49 79.97 -1.71
#